data_AF-A0A8S8Z8I4-F1
#
_entry.id   AF-A0A8S8Z8I4-F1
#
_cell.length_a   1.000
_cell.length_b   1.000
_cell.length_c   1.000
_cell.angle_alpha   90.00
_cell.angle_beta   90.00
_cell.angle_gamma   90.00
#
_symmetry.space_group_name_H-M   'P 1'
#
loop_
_entity.id
_entity.type
_entity.pdbx_description
1 polymer ?
#
loop_
_entity_poly.entity_id
_entity_poly.type
_entity_poly.pdbx_seq_one_letter_code
_entity_poly.pdbx_strand_id
1 'polypeptide(L)'
;MPFYHLTKKGMIVSLAIDSMSEKKKILKGIINQADEHEKQAFEIMQKLVKIAPHFGFSIFERYVKAYCENKIDDLTPFTVENVSKSADNSAQLQMELLEGFSKLSKSDRDQTIDFLKKID
;
A
#
# COMPACT_ATOMS: atom_id res chain seq x y z
N MET A 1 -21.41 18.97 20.32
CA MET A 1 -21.53 17.83 19.38
C MET A 1 -20.22 17.05 19.46
N PRO A 2 -20.20 15.77 19.85
CA PRO A 2 -18.94 15.04 19.94
C PRO A 2 -18.35 14.85 18.54
N PHE A 3 -17.09 15.21 18.37
CA PHE A 3 -16.35 14.95 17.15
C PHE A 3 -15.89 13.49 17.21
N TYR A 4 -16.50 12.62 16.41
CA TYR A 4 -16.06 11.24 16.28
C TYR A 4 -14.72 11.21 15.55
N HIS A 5 -13.67 10.77 16.23
CA HIS A 5 -12.38 10.53 15.62
C HIS A 5 -12.31 9.08 15.14
N LEU A 6 -11.83 8.87 13.91
CA LEU A 6 -11.53 7.54 13.41
C LEU A 6 -10.49 6.86 14.30
N THR A 7 -10.75 5.61 14.66
CA THR A 7 -9.75 4.75 15.27
C THR A 7 -8.65 4.43 14.26
N LYS A 8 -7.46 4.01 14.72
CA LYS A 8 -6.35 3.60 13.82
C LYS A 8 -6.80 2.54 12.81
N LYS A 9 -7.58 1.54 13.25
CA LYS A 9 -8.21 0.53 12.37
C LYS A 9 -9.13 1.17 11.33
N GLY A 10 -9.99 2.09 11.75
CA GLY A 10 -10.87 2.83 10.84
C GLY A 10 -10.10 3.67 9.82
N MET A 11 -8.97 4.27 10.22
CA MET A 11 -8.08 4.95 9.29
C MET A 11 -7.47 4.00 8.26
N ILE A 12 -6.98 2.82 8.67
CA ILE A 12 -6.45 1.79 7.75
C ILE A 12 -7.52 1.36 6.75
N VAL A 13 -8.74 1.07 7.22
CA VAL A 13 -9.88 0.74 6.34
C VAL A 13 -10.17 1.88 5.36
N SER A 14 -10.13 3.12 5.83
CA SER A 14 -10.38 4.29 4.96
C SER A 14 -9.33 4.44 3.85
N LEU A 15 -8.08 4.00 4.09
CA LEU A 15 -7.01 3.99 3.07
C LEU A 15 -7.25 2.95 1.97
N ALA A 16 -8.06 1.92 2.25
CA ALA A 16 -8.45 0.87 1.31
C ALA A 16 -9.71 1.18 0.49
N ILE A 17 -10.41 2.29 0.75
CA ILE A 17 -11.63 2.63 0.02
C ILE A 17 -11.27 3.47 -1.20
N ASP A 18 -11.60 3.00 -2.41
CA ASP A 18 -11.17 3.68 -3.65
C ASP A 18 -11.73 5.12 -3.74
N SER A 19 -13.02 5.30 -3.44
CA SER A 19 -13.73 6.58 -3.52
C SER A 19 -13.34 7.62 -2.45
N MET A 20 -12.42 7.30 -1.54
CA MET A 20 -12.01 8.20 -0.47
C MET A 20 -11.07 9.30 -1.01
N SER A 21 -11.52 10.55 -1.01
CA SER A 21 -10.76 11.69 -1.56
C SER A 21 -9.59 12.14 -0.66
N GLU A 22 -9.67 11.92 0.65
CA GLU A 22 -8.68 12.41 1.62
C GLU A 22 -7.61 11.37 2.03
N LYS A 23 -7.44 10.25 1.31
CA LYS A 23 -6.53 9.15 1.69
C LYS A 23 -5.11 9.62 2.05
N LYS A 24 -4.53 10.56 1.30
CA LYS A 24 -3.18 11.10 1.58
C LYS A 24 -3.09 11.84 2.92
N LYS A 25 -4.16 12.54 3.31
CA LYS A 25 -4.25 13.26 4.59
C LYS A 25 -4.44 12.28 5.75
N ILE A 26 -5.28 11.25 5.55
CA ILE A 26 -5.44 10.15 6.51
C ILE A 26 -4.10 9.43 6.74
N LEU A 27 -3.35 9.13 5.67
CA LEU A 27 -2.02 8.51 5.77
C LEU A 27 -1.01 9.38 6.53
N LYS A 28 -1.04 10.70 6.36
CA LYS A 28 -0.21 11.58 7.20
C LYS A 28 -0.66 11.55 8.66
N GLY A 29 -1.96 11.52 8.91
CA GLY A 29 -2.53 11.41 10.25
C GLY A 29 -2.09 10.14 10.97
N ILE A 30 -2.16 8.98 10.30
CA ILE A 30 -1.80 7.70 10.90
C ILE A 30 -0.31 7.60 11.21
N ILE A 31 0.57 8.16 10.37
CA ILE A 31 2.02 8.22 10.61
C ILE A 31 2.34 8.97 11.91
N ASN A 32 1.64 10.08 12.17
CA ASN A 32 1.84 10.86 13.41
C ASN A 32 1.35 10.12 14.67
N GLN A 33 0.51 9.09 14.51
CA GLN A 33 -0.02 8.25 15.59
C GLN A 33 0.63 6.86 15.63
N ALA A 34 1.54 6.55 14.71
CA ALA A 34 2.20 5.26 14.62
C ALA A 34 3.20 5.12 15.78
N ASP A 35 3.21 3.94 16.41
CA ASP A 35 4.27 3.58 17.34
C ASP A 35 5.54 3.17 16.57
N GLU A 36 6.63 2.90 17.30
CA GLU A 36 7.91 2.54 16.69
C GLU A 36 7.84 1.25 15.84
N HIS A 37 6.93 0.33 16.15
CA HIS A 37 6.78 -0.93 15.43
C HIS A 37 6.08 -0.74 14.07
N GLU A 38 5.17 0.22 13.96
CA GLU A 38 4.42 0.51 12.73
C GLU A 38 5.07 1.61 11.86
N LYS A 39 5.84 2.51 12.48
CA LYS A 39 6.35 3.72 11.84
C LYS A 39 7.12 3.43 10.55
N GLN A 40 7.97 2.40 10.57
CA GLN A 40 8.73 1.98 9.39
C GLN A 40 7.82 1.62 8.21
N ALA A 41 6.77 0.83 8.45
CA ALA A 41 5.84 0.40 7.40
C ALA A 41 5.10 1.62 6.81
N PHE A 42 4.57 2.49 7.66
CA PHE A 42 3.84 3.67 7.18
C PHE A 42 4.74 4.68 6.45
N GLU A 43 6.00 4.86 6.85
CA GLU A 43 6.96 5.72 6.14
C GLU A 43 7.30 5.17 4.74
N ILE A 44 7.46 3.85 4.60
CA ILE A 44 7.64 3.19 3.29
C ILE A 44 6.38 3.42 2.44
N MET A 45 5.20 3.19 3.00
CA MET A 45 3.92 3.42 2.31
C MET A 45 3.76 4.87 1.87
N GLN A 46 4.20 5.85 2.68
CA GLN A 46 4.17 7.27 2.32
C GLN A 46 5.01 7.56 1.08
N LYS A 47 6.21 6.97 0.99
CA LYS A 47 7.09 7.12 -0.17
C LYS A 47 6.48 6.47 -1.42
N LEU A 48 5.92 5.27 -1.28
CA LEU A 48 5.27 4.56 -2.38
C LEU A 48 4.05 5.32 -2.91
N VAL A 49 3.14 5.76 -2.02
CA VAL A 49 1.95 6.54 -2.40
C VAL A 49 2.31 7.86 -3.08
N LYS A 50 3.46 8.46 -2.76
CA LYS A 50 3.94 9.68 -3.42
C LYS A 50 4.33 9.43 -4.88
N ILE A 51 4.92 8.27 -5.19
CA ILE A 51 5.45 7.94 -6.52
C ILE A 51 4.40 7.23 -7.37
N ALA A 52 3.69 6.27 -6.79
CA ALA A 52 2.71 5.42 -7.45
C ALA A 52 1.46 5.30 -6.55
N PRO A 53 0.55 6.30 -6.57
CA PRO A 53 -0.55 6.38 -5.61
C PRO A 53 -1.51 5.20 -5.66
N HIS A 54 -1.92 4.76 -6.87
CA HIS A 54 -2.81 3.60 -7.03
C HIS A 54 -2.17 2.33 -6.49
N PHE A 55 -0.90 2.08 -6.84
CA PHE A 55 -0.15 0.95 -6.30
C PHE A 55 -0.01 1.03 -4.77
N GLY A 56 0.39 2.18 -4.23
CA GLY A 56 0.51 2.37 -2.79
C GLY A 56 -0.81 2.13 -2.04
N PHE A 57 -1.95 2.58 -2.56
CA PHE A 57 -3.25 2.32 -1.91
C PHE A 57 -3.75 0.88 -2.12
N SER A 58 -3.39 0.23 -3.24
CA SER A 58 -3.72 -1.19 -3.46
C SER A 58 -3.13 -2.14 -2.40
N ILE A 59 -2.03 -1.75 -1.75
CA ILE A 59 -1.47 -2.52 -0.62
C ILE A 59 -2.41 -2.46 0.59
N PHE A 60 -3.02 -1.31 0.89
CA PHE A 60 -4.02 -1.19 1.96
C PHE A 60 -5.28 -1.99 1.63
N GLU A 61 -5.74 -1.93 0.37
CA GLU A 61 -6.86 -2.75 -0.12
C GLU A 61 -6.62 -4.24 0.12
N ARG A 62 -5.45 -4.73 -0.30
CA ARG A 62 -5.07 -6.14 -0.11
C ARG A 62 -4.95 -6.52 1.36
N TYR A 63 -4.37 -5.64 2.18
CA TYR A 63 -4.23 -5.87 3.62
C TYR A 63 -5.58 -5.95 4.33
N VAL A 64 -6.49 -5.01 4.04
CA VAL A 64 -7.85 -5.02 4.61
C VAL A 64 -8.65 -6.22 4.11
N LYS A 65 -8.50 -6.60 2.83
CA LYS A 65 -9.11 -7.81 2.29
C LYS A 65 -8.62 -9.06 3.02
N ALA A 66 -7.32 -9.19 3.27
CA ALA A 66 -6.76 -10.31 4.01
C ALA A 66 -7.30 -10.40 5.44
N TYR A 67 -7.53 -9.26 6.10
CA TYR A 67 -8.24 -9.20 7.39
C TYR A 67 -9.70 -9.68 7.27
N CYS A 68 -10.46 -9.19 6.28
CA CYS A 68 -11.84 -9.65 6.05
C CYS A 68 -11.96 -11.15 5.74
N GLU A 69 -10.92 -11.73 5.13
CA GLU A 69 -10.82 -13.16 4.82
C GLU A 69 -10.26 -13.99 5.99
N ASN A 70 -10.03 -13.40 7.17
CA ASN A 70 -9.41 -14.04 8.34
C ASN A 70 -8.01 -14.63 8.09
N LYS A 71 -7.27 -14.10 7.09
CA LYS A 71 -5.87 -14.46 6.85
C LYS A 71 -4.92 -13.73 7.80
N ILE A 72 -5.39 -12.64 8.40
CA ILE A 72 -4.68 -11.83 9.39
C ILE A 72 -5.67 -11.57 10.52
N ASP A 73 -5.23 -11.77 11.76
CA ASP A 73 -6.11 -11.70 12.93
C ASP A 73 -6.61 -10.29 13.24
N ASP A 74 -5.79 -9.27 12.94
CA ASP A 74 -6.12 -7.87 13.20
C ASP A 74 -5.45 -6.91 12.21
N LEU A 75 -6.05 -5.73 12.03
CA LEU A 75 -5.53 -4.64 11.20
C LEU A 75 -4.38 -3.86 11.87
N THR A 76 -4.18 -4.08 13.16
CA THR A 76 -3.11 -3.46 13.95
C THR A 76 -2.38 -4.53 14.76
N PRO A 77 -1.04 -4.47 14.85
CA PRO A 77 -0.20 -3.42 14.30
C PRO A 77 0.04 -3.58 12.78
N PHE A 78 0.08 -2.47 12.05
CA PHE A 78 0.45 -2.39 10.64
C PHE A 78 1.98 -2.45 10.49
N THR A 79 2.53 -3.66 10.63
CA THR A 79 3.98 -3.92 10.49
C THR A 79 4.30 -4.54 9.14
N VAL A 80 5.57 -4.51 8.73
CA VAL A 80 6.02 -5.19 7.49
C VAL A 80 5.68 -6.68 7.52
N GLU A 81 5.81 -7.33 8.68
CA GLU A 81 5.46 -8.75 8.86
C GLU A 81 3.96 -9.01 8.66
N ASN A 82 3.08 -8.17 9.19
CA ASN A 82 1.65 -8.37 9.00
C ASN A 82 1.21 -8.01 7.58
N VAL A 83 1.81 -7.00 6.96
CA VAL A 83 1.55 -6.66 5.56
C VAL A 83 1.99 -7.79 4.63
N SER A 84 3.13 -8.46 4.90
CA SER A 84 3.60 -9.56 4.06
C SER A 84 2.66 -10.77 4.07
N LYS A 85 1.93 -11.02 5.17
CA LYS A 85 0.88 -12.05 5.26
C LYS A 85 -0.30 -11.79 4.30
N SER A 86 -0.47 -10.55 3.84
CA SER A 86 -1.49 -10.20 2.83
C SER A 86 -1.05 -10.45 1.39
N ALA A 87 0.19 -10.88 1.15
CA ALA A 87 0.70 -11.11 -0.21
C ALA A 87 -0.14 -12.16 -0.95
N ASP A 88 -0.52 -11.82 -2.18
CA ASP A 88 -1.26 -12.69 -3.09
C ASP A 88 -0.48 -12.83 -4.41
N ASN A 89 -1.07 -13.53 -5.39
CA ASN A 89 -0.44 -13.71 -6.70
C ASN A 89 -0.13 -12.38 -7.39
N SER A 90 -0.93 -11.33 -7.16
CA SER A 90 -0.67 -10.01 -7.74
C SER A 90 0.57 -9.37 -7.12
N ALA A 91 0.82 -9.56 -5.82
CA ALA A 91 2.04 -9.10 -5.17
C ALA A 91 3.29 -9.79 -5.74
N GLN A 92 3.20 -11.09 -6.04
CA GLN A 92 4.31 -11.85 -6.65
C GLN A 92 4.64 -11.32 -8.05
N LEU A 93 3.64 -11.15 -8.92
CA LEU A 93 3.82 -10.58 -10.26
C LEU A 93 4.37 -9.16 -10.23
N GLN A 94 3.89 -8.32 -9.30
CA GLN A 94 4.39 -6.96 -9.11
C GLN A 94 5.88 -6.94 -8.70
N MET A 95 6.30 -7.87 -7.83
CA MET A 95 7.69 -7.97 -7.40
C MET A 95 8.58 -8.47 -8.53
N GLU A 96 8.15 -9.50 -9.27
CA GLU A 96 8.87 -10.02 -10.44
C GLU A 96 9.10 -8.92 -11.48
N LEU A 97 8.04 -8.17 -11.80
CA LEU A 97 8.11 -7.03 -12.71
C LEU A 97 9.08 -5.96 -12.18
N LEU A 98 8.96 -5.56 -10.91
CA LEU A 98 9.79 -4.50 -10.33
C LEU A 98 11.28 -4.89 -10.31
N GLU A 99 11.59 -6.09 -9.85
CA GLU A 99 12.97 -6.58 -9.82
C GLU A 99 13.54 -6.76 -11.22
N GLY A 100 12.79 -7.38 -12.12
CA GLY A 100 13.19 -7.59 -13.51
C GLY A 100 13.46 -6.26 -14.20
N PHE A 101 12.52 -5.33 -14.11
CA PHE A 101 12.63 -3.99 -14.67
C PHE A 101 13.82 -3.20 -14.09
N SER A 102 14.09 -3.36 -12.78
CA SER A 102 15.24 -2.71 -12.13
C SER A 102 16.60 -3.23 -12.62
N LYS A 103 16.66 -4.43 -13.20
CA LYS A 103 17.90 -5.04 -13.73
C LYS A 103 18.14 -4.73 -15.20
N LEU A 104 17.13 -4.24 -15.92
CA LEU A 104 17.24 -3.88 -17.34
C LEU A 104 18.22 -2.72 -17.58
N SER A 105 18.86 -2.74 -18.75
CA SER A 105 19.63 -1.59 -19.24
C SER A 105 18.69 -0.40 -19.50
N LYS A 106 19.24 0.81 -19.61
CA LYS A 106 18.41 2.00 -19.89
C LYS A 106 17.60 1.84 -21.19
N SER A 107 18.22 1.33 -22.26
CA SER A 107 17.55 1.10 -23.54
C SER A 107 16.40 0.10 -23.41
N ASP A 108 16.63 -1.01 -22.70
CA ASP A 108 15.61 -2.04 -22.54
C ASP A 108 14.46 -1.55 -21.65
N ARG A 109 14.74 -0.73 -20.63
CA ARG A 109 13.71 -0.07 -19.81
C ARG A 109 12.82 0.84 -20.65
N ASP A 110 13.43 1.70 -21.48
CA ASP A 110 12.70 2.65 -22.32
C ASP A 110 11.81 1.91 -23.33
N GLN A 111 12.34 0.86 -23.99
CA GLN A 111 11.57 0.01 -24.90
C GLN A 111 10.42 -0.75 -24.20
N THR A 112 10.66 -1.26 -22.99
CA THR A 112 9.65 -1.96 -22.20
C THR A 112 8.53 -1.01 -21.79
N ILE A 113 8.85 0.21 -21.36
CA ILE A 113 7.84 1.25 -21.05
C ILE A 113 7.02 1.57 -22.29
N ASP A 114 7.65 1.77 -23.44
CA ASP A 114 6.96 2.10 -24.69
C ASP A 114 6.06 0.96 -25.18
N PHE A 115 6.44 -0.30 -24.92
CA PHE A 115 5.58 -1.45 -25.18
C PHE A 115 4.37 -1.46 -24.24
N LEU A 116 4.59 -1.35 -22.92
CA LEU A 116 3.50 -1.40 -21.92
C LEU A 116 2.47 -0.28 -22.16
N LYS A 117 2.91 0.95 -22.46
CA LYS A 117 2.03 2.08 -22.80
C LYS A 117 1.13 1.86 -24.02
N LYS A 118 1.42 0.88 -24.88
CA LYS A 118 0.61 0.60 -26.07
C LYS A 118 -0.46 -0.46 -25.83
N ILE A 119 -0.33 -1.23 -24.75
CA ILE A 119 -1.25 -2.32 -24.42
C ILE A 119 -2.13 -2.02 -23.20
N ASP A 120 -1.75 -1.01 -22.40
CA ASP A 120 -2.54 -0.41 -21.31
C ASP A 120 -3.37 0.77 -21.84
#